data_AF-A0A2G9U7U4-F1
#
_entry.id   AF-A0A2G9U7U4-F1
#
_cell.length_a   1.000
_cell.length_b   1.000
_cell.length_c   1.000
_cell.angle_alpha   90.00
_cell.angle_beta   90.00
_cell.angle_gamma   90.00
#
_symmetry.space_group_name_H-M   'P 1'
#
loop_
_entity.id
_entity.type
_entity.pdbx_description
1 polymer ?
#
loop_
_entity_poly.entity_id
_entity_poly.type
_entity_poly.pdbx_seq_one_letter_code
_entity_poly.pdbx_strand_id
1 'polypeptide(L)'
;MVGKDKGRQGTVMTVSRDTNEVFVEGLHCKLEAEMEGVKKHGIDEVLKWTEQPLSVEKEQVKLVDPNDNEPCEAKWVLNDAGDEYIRISLRSGFEIPVPSQAKVTYEYLLPEKYIEVEEKDTPAAVVLERTYIPKLASFEDEICEEVGIKPPPPRKPTYWY
;
A
#
# COMPACT_ATOMS: atom_id res chain seq x y z
N MET A 1 -0.07 -5.35 24.49
CA MET A 1 -1.19 -5.66 25.43
C MET A 1 -0.88 -6.80 26.39
N VAL A 2 -0.10 -7.79 25.96
CA VAL A 2 0.39 -8.91 26.79
C VAL A 2 1.90 -9.11 26.55
N GLY A 3 2.54 -10.03 27.27
CA GLY A 3 3.95 -10.37 27.08
C GLY A 3 4.93 -9.41 27.76
N LYS A 4 6.23 -9.58 27.44
CA LYS A 4 7.36 -8.85 28.07
C LYS A 4 7.27 -7.33 27.89
N ASP A 5 6.82 -6.88 26.73
CA ASP A 5 6.74 -5.47 26.35
C ASP A 5 5.34 -4.87 26.57
N LYS A 6 4.56 -5.44 27.49
CA LYS A 6 3.21 -4.95 27.81
C LYS A 6 3.24 -3.48 28.24
N GLY A 7 2.37 -2.66 27.64
CA GLY A 7 2.23 -1.24 27.94
C GLY A 7 3.19 -0.33 27.17
N ARG A 8 4.16 -0.89 26.44
CA ARG A 8 5.03 -0.13 25.55
C ARG A 8 4.31 0.20 24.24
N GLN A 9 4.62 1.36 23.70
CA GLN A 9 4.13 1.84 22.41
C GLN A 9 5.27 1.82 21.39
N GLY A 10 4.95 1.66 20.12
CA GLY A 10 5.94 1.64 19.05
C GLY A 10 5.31 1.79 17.68
N THR A 11 6.15 2.04 16.69
CA THR A 11 5.74 2.21 15.29
C THR A 11 5.67 0.85 14.60
N VAL A 12 4.59 0.61 13.85
CA VAL A 12 4.45 -0.61 13.04
C VAL A 12 5.39 -0.51 11.84
N MET A 13 6.25 -1.51 11.69
CA MET A 13 7.21 -1.62 10.58
C MET A 13 6.58 -2.29 9.37
N THR A 14 5.94 -3.45 9.60
CA THR A 14 5.34 -4.26 8.54
C THR A 14 4.03 -4.89 9.04
N VAL A 15 3.13 -5.15 8.09
CA VAL A 15 1.84 -5.78 8.32
C VAL A 15 1.75 -7.00 7.41
N SER A 16 1.61 -8.18 7.99
CA SER A 16 1.27 -9.41 7.27
C SER A 16 -0.25 -9.53 7.22
N ARG A 17 -0.84 -9.29 6.05
CA ARG A 17 -2.29 -9.38 5.85
C ARG A 17 -2.79 -10.82 5.79
N ASP A 18 -1.93 -11.76 5.43
CA ASP A 18 -2.31 -13.18 5.31
C ASP A 18 -2.40 -13.87 6.68
N THR A 19 -1.61 -13.41 7.65
CA THR A 19 -1.56 -13.98 9.01
C THR A 19 -2.14 -13.08 10.10
N ASN A 20 -2.60 -11.87 9.75
CA ASN A 20 -3.09 -10.85 10.69
C ASN A 20 -2.08 -10.53 11.80
N GLU A 21 -0.81 -10.44 11.41
CA GLU A 21 0.33 -10.15 12.29
C GLU A 21 1.01 -8.84 11.92
N VAL A 22 1.53 -8.16 12.93
CA VAL A 22 2.29 -6.92 12.76
C VAL A 22 3.66 -7.01 13.44
N PHE A 23 4.65 -6.36 12.87
CA PHE A 23 5.96 -6.20 13.47
C PHE A 23 6.11 -4.76 13.95
N VAL A 24 6.58 -4.57 15.17
CA VAL A 24 6.68 -3.25 15.81
C VAL A 24 8.15 -2.99 16.12
N GLU A 25 8.64 -1.84 15.67
CA GLU A 25 10.05 -1.46 15.74
C GLU A 25 10.63 -1.60 17.16
N GLY A 26 11.65 -2.44 17.33
CA GLY A 26 12.35 -2.62 18.61
C GLY A 26 11.50 -3.23 19.74
N LEU A 27 10.32 -3.79 19.43
CA LEU A 27 9.45 -4.45 20.40
C LEU A 27 9.24 -5.93 20.05
N HIS A 28 8.95 -6.73 21.09
CA HIS A 28 8.78 -8.17 20.97
C HIS A 28 9.97 -8.86 20.27
N CYS A 29 11.19 -8.41 20.56
CA CYS A 29 12.39 -8.94 19.92
C CYS A 29 12.89 -10.22 20.58
N LYS A 30 13.50 -11.09 19.78
CA LYS A 30 14.28 -12.24 20.21
C LYS A 30 15.74 -12.05 19.77
N LEU A 31 16.68 -12.48 20.61
CA LEU A 31 18.10 -12.45 20.27
C LEU A 31 18.41 -13.69 19.43
N GLU A 32 18.85 -13.50 18.20
CA GLU A 32 19.14 -14.56 17.24
C GLU A 32 20.52 -14.34 16.62
N ALA A 33 21.18 -15.44 16.25
CA ALA A 33 22.44 -15.37 15.52
C ALA A 33 22.14 -15.02 14.06
N GLU A 34 22.86 -14.03 13.51
CA GLU A 34 22.64 -13.57 12.13
C GLU A 34 23.01 -14.65 11.10
N MET A 35 23.99 -15.50 11.44
CA MET A 35 24.38 -16.67 10.66
C MET A 35 24.57 -17.87 11.59
N GLU A 36 23.84 -18.94 11.34
CA GLU A 36 24.00 -20.17 12.11
C GLU A 36 25.24 -20.95 11.66
N GLY A 37 26.04 -21.45 12.61
CA GLY A 37 27.15 -22.36 12.34
C GLY A 37 28.48 -21.71 11.98
N VAL A 38 28.62 -20.39 12.02
CA VAL A 38 29.88 -19.68 11.70
C VAL A 38 31.01 -19.96 12.69
N LYS A 39 30.68 -20.37 13.93
CA LYS A 39 31.67 -20.87 14.91
C LYS A 39 32.52 -22.02 14.36
N LYS A 40 31.96 -22.86 13.47
CA LYS A 40 32.70 -23.95 12.83
C LYS A 40 33.79 -23.45 11.87
N HIS A 41 33.69 -22.20 11.44
CA HIS A 41 34.65 -21.52 10.57
C HIS A 41 35.58 -20.57 11.34
N GLY A 42 35.57 -20.60 12.68
CA GLY A 42 36.41 -19.75 13.52
C GLY A 42 35.98 -18.28 13.57
N ILE A 43 34.75 -17.98 13.15
CA ILE A 43 34.15 -16.65 13.20
C ILE A 43 33.22 -16.59 14.40
N ASP A 44 33.34 -15.53 15.21
CA ASP A 44 32.45 -15.29 16.34
C ASP A 44 31.02 -15.01 15.86
N GLU A 45 30.04 -15.54 16.60
CA GLU A 45 28.62 -15.33 16.31
C GLU A 45 28.24 -13.87 16.54
N VAL A 46 27.75 -13.22 15.49
CA VAL A 46 27.09 -11.91 15.59
C VAL A 46 25.65 -12.15 15.99
N LEU A 47 25.27 -11.60 17.15
CA LEU A 47 23.91 -11.67 17.66
C LEU A 47 23.15 -10.40 17.30
N LYS A 48 21.91 -10.56 16.85
CA LYS A 48 21.02 -9.48 16.47
C LYS A 48 19.66 -9.64 17.18
N TRP A 49 19.06 -8.52 17.55
CA TRP A 49 17.67 -8.49 17.97
C TRP A 49 16.76 -8.49 16.74
N THR A 50 15.89 -9.49 16.66
CA THR A 50 14.91 -9.64 15.58
C THR A 50 13.51 -9.52 16.14
N GLU A 51 12.74 -8.54 15.68
CA GLU A 51 11.32 -8.35 15.99
C GLU A 51 10.52 -9.61 15.65
N GLN A 52 9.62 -10.01 16.56
CA GLN A 52 8.73 -11.15 16.35
C GLN A 52 7.31 -10.65 16.05
N PRO A 53 6.50 -11.43 15.31
CA PRO A 53 5.14 -11.03 14.96
C PRO A 53 4.25 -10.90 16.19
N LEU A 54 3.40 -9.87 16.19
CA LEU A 54 2.32 -9.68 17.15
C LEU A 54 0.98 -9.89 16.43
N SER A 55 0.18 -10.81 16.92
CA SER A 55 -1.14 -11.13 16.37
C SER A 55 -2.18 -10.10 16.77
N VAL A 56 -2.86 -9.53 15.78
CA VAL A 56 -3.98 -8.59 15.98
C VAL A 56 -5.21 -9.35 16.48
N GLU A 57 -5.50 -10.54 15.95
CA GLU A 57 -6.64 -11.37 16.36
C GLU A 57 -6.59 -11.79 17.83
N LYS A 58 -5.39 -12.07 18.35
CA LYS A 58 -5.17 -12.41 19.76
C LYS A 58 -5.03 -11.18 20.66
N GLU A 59 -5.40 -10.00 20.15
CA GLU A 59 -5.33 -8.70 20.82
C GLU A 59 -3.96 -8.39 21.44
N GLN A 60 -2.86 -8.81 20.81
CA GLN A 60 -1.52 -8.57 21.36
C GLN A 60 -1.08 -7.11 21.20
N VAL A 61 -1.70 -6.39 20.26
CA VAL A 61 -1.51 -4.98 19.93
C VAL A 61 -2.87 -4.27 19.82
N LYS A 62 -2.91 -2.96 20.10
CA LYS A 62 -4.07 -2.09 19.86
C LYS A 62 -3.61 -0.75 19.29
N LEU A 63 -4.51 -0.04 18.62
CA LEU A 63 -4.26 1.35 18.22
C LEU A 63 -4.15 2.25 19.46
N VAL A 64 -3.41 3.34 19.30
CA VAL A 64 -3.24 4.36 20.34
C VAL A 64 -4.05 5.59 19.93
N ASP A 65 -4.80 6.13 20.89
CA ASP A 65 -5.55 7.36 20.69
C ASP A 65 -4.60 8.57 20.71
N PRO A 66 -4.54 9.39 19.66
CA PRO A 66 -3.62 10.53 19.62
C PRO A 66 -3.96 11.64 20.62
N ASN A 67 -5.17 11.67 21.20
CA ASN A 67 -5.57 12.69 22.16
C ASN A 67 -4.93 12.47 23.55
N ASP A 68 -4.77 11.22 23.99
CA ASP A 68 -4.29 10.90 25.35
C ASP A 68 -3.23 9.79 25.39
N ASN A 69 -2.84 9.23 24.25
CA ASN A 69 -1.90 8.12 24.11
C ASN A 69 -2.32 6.83 24.81
N GLU A 70 -3.61 6.64 25.10
CA GLU A 70 -4.11 5.39 25.67
C GLU A 70 -4.60 4.42 24.58
N PRO A 71 -4.59 3.10 24.82
CA PRO A 71 -5.12 2.11 23.89
C PRO A 71 -6.60 2.37 23.55
N CYS A 72 -6.94 2.26 22.28
CA CYS A 72 -8.32 2.46 21.80
C CYS A 72 -8.72 1.47 20.71
N GLU A 73 -10.04 1.37 20.54
CA GLU A 73 -10.67 0.74 19.37
C GLU A 73 -11.21 1.83 18.47
N ALA A 74 -11.10 1.62 17.17
CA ALA A 74 -11.50 2.59 16.16
C ALA A 74 -12.67 2.07 15.33
N LYS A 75 -13.57 2.98 14.95
CA LYS A 75 -14.61 2.73 13.94
C LYS A 75 -14.34 3.57 12.70
N TRP A 76 -14.74 3.06 11.55
CA TRP A 76 -14.75 3.82 10.31
C TRP A 76 -16.04 4.63 10.19
N VAL A 77 -15.91 5.93 9.92
CA VAL A 77 -17.03 6.86 9.75
C VAL A 77 -16.77 7.69 8.50
N LEU A 78 -17.80 7.93 7.69
CA LEU A 78 -17.69 8.80 6.53
C LEU A 78 -17.51 10.25 7.00
N ASN A 79 -16.56 10.97 6.40
CA ASN A 79 -16.34 12.38 6.72
C ASN A 79 -17.52 13.26 6.27
N ASP A 80 -17.53 14.52 6.71
CA ASP A 80 -18.61 15.47 6.42
C ASP A 80 -18.77 15.78 4.93
N ALA A 81 -17.68 15.68 4.15
CA ALA A 81 -17.69 15.86 2.71
C ALA A 81 -18.29 14.66 1.95
N GLY A 82 -18.37 13.49 2.59
CA GLY A 82 -18.96 12.28 2.01
C GLY A 82 -18.04 11.52 1.05
N ASP A 83 -16.76 11.85 0.98
CA ASP A 83 -15.79 11.32 0.02
C ASP A 83 -14.78 10.35 0.63
N GLU A 84 -14.49 10.44 1.93
CA GLU A 84 -13.50 9.60 2.60
C GLU A 84 -13.99 9.01 3.92
N TYR A 85 -13.55 7.79 4.23
CA TYR A 85 -13.75 7.18 5.54
C TYR A 85 -12.59 7.54 6.47
N ILE A 86 -12.91 8.14 7.60
CA ILE A 86 -11.97 8.46 8.67
C ILE A 86 -12.13 7.46 9.83
N ARG A 87 -11.02 7.18 10.52
CA ARG A 87 -11.05 6.35 11.74
C ARG A 87 -11.30 7.25 12.93
N ILE A 88 -12.31 6.91 13.71
CA ILE A 88 -12.65 7.64 14.94
C ILE A 88 -12.48 6.70 16.13
N SER A 89 -11.74 7.14 17.14
CA SER A 89 -11.64 6.45 18.43
C SER A 89 -13.03 6.33 19.05
N LEU A 90 -13.43 5.10 19.40
CA LEU A 90 -14.71 4.85 20.07
C LEU A 90 -14.78 5.49 21.46
N ARG A 91 -13.63 5.72 22.08
CA ARG A 91 -13.53 6.20 23.46
C ARG A 91 -13.53 7.71 23.56
N SER A 92 -12.67 8.39 22.79
CA SER A 92 -12.54 9.86 22.82
C SER A 92 -13.36 10.57 21.75
N GLY A 93 -13.78 9.87 20.70
CA GLY A 93 -14.35 10.49 19.51
C GLY A 93 -13.32 11.21 18.64
N PHE A 94 -12.02 11.12 18.97
CA PHE A 94 -10.96 11.77 18.22
C PHE A 94 -10.63 11.03 16.92
N GLU A 95 -10.28 11.78 15.88
CA GLU A 95 -9.86 11.22 14.61
C GLU A 95 -8.44 10.60 14.72
N ILE A 96 -8.28 9.38 14.24
CA ILE A 96 -6.99 8.68 14.20
C ILE A 96 -6.45 8.77 12.76
N PRO A 97 -5.55 9.73 12.46
CA PRO A 97 -5.10 9.98 11.10
C PRO A 97 -4.39 8.76 10.52
N VAL A 98 -4.50 8.58 9.21
CA VAL A 98 -3.72 7.57 8.48
C VAL A 98 -2.26 8.07 8.39
N PRO A 99 -1.26 7.26 8.78
CA PRO A 99 0.14 7.68 8.74
C PRO A 99 0.58 8.00 7.31
N SER A 100 1.45 9.00 7.15
CA SER A 100 1.96 9.44 5.83
C SER A 100 2.64 8.32 5.05
N GLN A 101 3.28 7.37 5.74
CA GLN A 101 3.89 6.18 5.14
C GLN A 101 2.89 5.32 4.35
N ALA A 102 1.60 5.34 4.71
CA ALA A 102 0.59 4.61 3.96
C ALA A 102 0.28 5.23 2.58
N LYS A 103 0.69 6.48 2.34
CA LYS A 103 0.53 7.18 1.05
C LYS A 103 1.72 6.98 0.11
N VAL A 104 2.74 6.25 0.55
CA VAL A 104 3.96 6.03 -0.20
C VAL A 104 3.74 4.91 -1.23
N THR A 105 4.29 5.07 -2.43
CA THR A 105 4.23 4.05 -3.48
C THR A 105 5.09 2.83 -3.14
N TYR A 106 4.95 1.76 -3.93
CA TYR A 106 5.78 0.54 -3.80
C TYR A 106 7.29 0.83 -3.83
N GLU A 107 7.69 1.92 -4.50
CA GLU A 107 9.08 2.35 -4.64
C GLU A 107 9.55 3.26 -3.50
N TYR A 108 8.77 3.33 -2.41
CA TYR A 108 9.05 4.20 -1.27
C TYR A 108 9.06 5.71 -1.63
N LEU A 109 8.36 6.08 -2.70
CA LEU A 109 8.25 7.45 -3.20
C LEU A 109 6.89 8.07 -2.85
N LEU A 110 6.93 9.34 -2.44
CA LEU A 110 5.71 10.16 -2.38
C LEU A 110 5.48 10.78 -3.76
N PRO A 111 4.23 10.95 -4.22
CA PRO A 111 3.94 11.58 -5.51
C PRO A 111 4.61 12.95 -5.67
N GLU A 112 4.65 13.76 -4.60
CA GLU A 112 5.29 15.07 -4.58
C GLU A 112 6.82 15.02 -4.76
N LYS A 113 7.44 13.88 -4.47
CA LYS A 113 8.90 13.66 -4.59
C LYS A 113 9.27 12.92 -5.88
N TYR A 114 8.29 12.59 -6.72
CA TYR A 114 8.55 11.93 -7.98
C TYR A 114 9.27 12.88 -8.94
N ILE A 115 10.33 12.38 -9.57
CA ILE A 115 11.09 13.10 -10.59
C ILE A 115 10.82 12.39 -11.90
N GLU A 116 10.18 13.10 -12.83
CA GLU A 116 9.88 12.57 -14.16
C GLU A 116 11.18 12.29 -14.94
N VAL A 117 11.24 11.14 -15.58
CA VAL A 117 12.30 10.74 -16.51
C VAL A 117 11.90 11.22 -17.90
N GLU A 118 12.54 12.28 -18.39
CA GLU A 118 12.19 12.97 -19.64
C GLU A 118 12.04 12.04 -20.87
N GLU A 119 12.78 10.93 -20.92
CA GLU A 119 12.74 9.99 -22.06
C GLU A 119 11.62 8.93 -21.99
N LYS A 120 11.08 8.68 -20.80
CA LYS A 120 10.19 7.51 -20.55
C LYS A 120 8.85 7.88 -19.94
N ASP A 121 8.77 9.02 -19.27
CA ASP A 121 7.56 9.48 -18.62
C ASP A 121 6.86 10.52 -19.50
N THR A 122 5.54 10.37 -19.63
CA THR A 122 4.71 11.32 -20.37
C THR A 122 4.31 12.46 -19.44
N PRO A 123 4.63 13.73 -19.75
CA PRO A 123 4.25 14.86 -18.90
C PRO A 123 2.74 14.95 -18.70
N ALA A 124 2.31 15.37 -17.51
CA ALA A 124 0.90 15.46 -17.15
C ALA A 124 0.05 16.28 -18.14
N ALA A 125 0.62 17.35 -18.70
CA ALA A 125 -0.07 18.20 -19.68
C ALA A 125 -0.45 17.45 -20.97
N VAL A 126 0.39 16.51 -21.43
CA VAL A 126 0.13 15.69 -22.62
C VAL A 126 -0.86 14.58 -22.30
N VAL A 127 -0.74 13.95 -21.13
CA VAL A 127 -1.64 12.86 -20.71
C VAL A 127 -3.08 13.36 -20.51
N LEU A 128 -3.25 14.56 -19.97
CA LEU A 128 -4.56 15.16 -19.71
C LEU A 128 -5.17 15.84 -20.95
N GLU A 129 -4.44 15.89 -22.06
CA GLU A 129 -4.94 16.45 -23.30
C GLU A 129 -6.13 15.62 -23.83
N ARG A 130 -7.29 16.28 -23.98
CA ARG A 130 -8.49 15.62 -24.50
C ARG A 130 -8.43 15.54 -26.03
N THR A 131 -7.91 14.43 -26.53
CA THR A 131 -7.78 14.17 -27.98
C THR A 131 -8.95 13.37 -28.56
N TYR A 132 -9.70 12.64 -27.72
CA TYR A 132 -10.82 11.80 -28.19
C TYR A 132 -12.01 12.62 -28.67
N ILE A 133 -12.41 12.39 -29.93
CA ILE A 133 -13.61 12.93 -30.56
C ILE A 133 -14.59 11.77 -30.79
N PRO A 134 -15.78 11.77 -30.17
CA PRO A 134 -16.75 10.70 -30.36
C PRO A 134 -17.23 10.65 -31.81
N LYS A 135 -17.16 9.48 -32.44
CA LYS A 135 -17.64 9.23 -33.80
C LYS A 135 -18.43 7.92 -33.86
N LEU A 136 -19.28 7.80 -34.88
CA LEU A 136 -20.01 6.56 -35.19
C LEU A 136 -19.18 5.67 -36.12
N ALA A 137 -17.98 5.33 -35.69
CA ALA A 137 -17.04 4.47 -36.40
C ALA A 137 -16.34 3.54 -35.40
N SER A 138 -15.83 2.40 -35.85
CA SER A 138 -14.92 1.58 -35.04
C SER A 138 -13.51 2.18 -35.04
N PHE A 139 -12.69 1.78 -34.06
CA PHE A 139 -11.28 2.17 -34.04
C PHE A 139 -10.56 1.76 -35.34
N GLU A 140 -10.85 0.55 -35.83
CA GLU A 140 -10.28 0.02 -37.06
C GLU A 140 -10.66 0.86 -38.28
N ASP A 141 -11.93 1.27 -38.38
CA ASP A 141 -12.41 2.11 -39.49
C ASP A 141 -11.71 3.47 -39.49
N GLU A 142 -11.60 4.12 -38.33
CA GLU A 142 -10.95 5.43 -38.20
C GLU A 142 -9.46 5.39 -38.59
N ILE A 143 -8.73 4.37 -38.13
CA ILE A 143 -7.31 4.19 -38.47
C ILE A 143 -7.14 3.86 -39.95
N CYS A 144 -8.05 3.08 -40.55
CA CYS A 144 -7.99 2.79 -41.98
C CYS A 144 -8.17 4.07 -42.80
N GLU A 145 -9.11 4.94 -42.43
CA GLU A 145 -9.31 6.24 -43.07
C GLU A 145 -8.10 7.17 -42.90
N GLU A 146 -7.54 7.25 -41.68
CA GLU A 146 -6.42 8.16 -41.36
C GLU A 146 -5.11 7.75 -42.03
N VAL A 147 -4.79 6.45 -42.03
CA VAL A 147 -3.55 5.91 -42.64
C VAL A 147 -3.70 5.72 -44.15
N GLY A 148 -4.91 5.88 -44.71
CA GLY A 148 -5.20 5.68 -46.13
C GLY A 148 -5.21 4.21 -46.55
N ILE A 149 -5.52 3.31 -45.62
CA ILE A 149 -5.68 1.88 -45.88
C ILE A 149 -7.05 1.68 -46.52
N LYS A 150 -7.07 1.03 -47.69
CA LYS A 150 -8.34 0.73 -48.38
C LYS A 150 -9.15 -0.26 -47.55
N PRO A 151 -10.47 -0.06 -47.41
CA PRO A 151 -11.31 -0.99 -46.67
C PRO A 151 -11.23 -2.39 -47.30
N PRO A 152 -11.21 -3.45 -46.48
CA PRO A 152 -11.22 -4.81 -46.99
C PRO A 152 -12.52 -5.07 -47.76
N PRO A 153 -12.51 -6.04 -48.70
CA PRO A 153 -13.72 -6.46 -49.37
C PRO A 153 -14.76 -6.95 -48.33
N PRO A 154 -16.06 -6.83 -48.65
CA PRO A 154 -17.12 -7.23 -47.72
C PRO A 154 -16.96 -8.69 -47.32
N ARG A 155 -17.10 -8.96 -46.01
CA ARG A 155 -16.99 -10.30 -45.45
C ARG A 155 -18.08 -11.19 -46.04
N LYS A 156 -17.71 -12.42 -46.41
CA LYS A 156 -18.69 -13.44 -46.80
C LYS A 156 -19.54 -13.83 -45.58
N PRO A 157 -20.83 -14.14 -45.75
CA PRO A 157 -21.68 -14.55 -44.64
C PRO A 157 -21.17 -15.85 -44.01
N THR A 158 -21.18 -15.91 -42.68
CA THR A 158 -20.78 -17.09 -41.89
C THR A 158 -21.87 -17.44 -40.88
N TYR A 159 -22.00 -18.72 -40.54
CA TYR A 159 -22.89 -19.18 -39.48
C TYR A 159 -22.23 -19.04 -38.11
N TRP A 160 -23.02 -18.69 -37.11
CA TRP A 160 -22.64 -18.69 -35.70
C TRP A 160 -23.63 -19.63 -34.99
N TYR A 161 -23.12 -20.66 -34.33
CA TYR A 161 -23.89 -21.70 -33.63
C TYR A 161 -23.27 -22.00 -32.27
#